data_AF-A0A1G4MG03-F1
#
_entry.id   AF-A0A1G4MG03-F1
#
_cell.length_a   1.000
_cell.length_b   1.000
_cell.length_c   1.000
_cell.angle_alpha   90.00
_cell.angle_beta   90.00
_cell.angle_gamma   90.00
#
_symmetry.space_group_name_H-M   'P 1'
#
loop_
_entity.id
_entity.type
_entity.pdbx_description
1 polymer ?
#
loop_
_entity_poly.entity_id
_entity_poly.type
_entity_poly.pdbx_seq_one_letter_code
_entity_poly.pdbx_strand_id
1 'polypeptide(L)'
;MAPRSNRDILTQGKSYANKQAKKFGTDEVTFDKDSRLDFLTGFHKRKVQRQKKAQEFNKEQERLAKIEERKKTRDQRKKEAEEQLRKFKESMKDVGDYIGSDNDDDIIDQASSSDEAESWDGFTDDEEDGSVKPILKKTEQIYEDETHVDIEPLEPNDNFEYLAKINNVKLEQSKKVLDESIERAKKYAKFLGMDEKPKKKKKFRYLTKAERRQNQRKADANKRRR
;
A
#
# COMPACT_ATOMS: atom_id res chain seq x y z
N MET A 1 -38.19 -2.18 25.02
CA MET A 1 -37.13 -1.25 25.48
C MET A 1 -37.81 0.00 26.03
N ALA A 2 -37.46 0.44 27.23
CA ALA A 2 -38.05 1.65 27.82
C ALA A 2 -37.66 2.90 27.00
N PRO A 3 -38.57 3.88 26.82
CA PRO A 3 -38.26 5.12 26.13
C PRO A 3 -37.17 5.89 26.90
N ARG A 4 -36.17 6.39 26.18
CA ARG A 4 -35.08 7.18 26.77
C ARG A 4 -35.63 8.48 27.34
N SER A 5 -35.16 8.87 28.53
CA SER A 5 -35.57 10.13 29.15
C SER A 5 -35.07 11.32 28.33
N ASN A 6 -35.83 12.43 28.34
CA ASN A 6 -35.41 13.68 27.69
C ASN A 6 -34.03 14.15 28.18
N ARG A 7 -33.70 13.90 29.45
CA ARG A 7 -32.38 14.18 30.01
C ARG A 7 -31.29 13.35 29.35
N ASP A 8 -31.55 12.07 29.08
CA ASP A 8 -30.59 11.18 28.43
C ASP A 8 -30.34 11.63 26.99
N ILE A 9 -31.38 11.99 26.25
CA ILE A 9 -31.30 12.49 24.87
C ILE A 9 -30.46 13.78 24.81
N LEU A 10 -30.72 14.72 25.72
CA LEU A 10 -30.02 16.00 25.78
C LEU A 10 -28.57 15.90 26.32
N THR A 11 -28.22 14.83 27.05
CA THR A 11 -26.89 14.64 27.64
C THR A 11 -25.99 13.65 26.90
N GLN A 12 -26.46 13.02 25.81
CA GLN A 12 -25.67 12.06 25.03
C GLN A 12 -24.35 12.63 24.51
N GLY A 13 -24.29 13.94 24.21
CA GLY A 13 -23.05 14.59 23.79
C GLY A 13 -21.94 14.52 24.86
N LYS A 14 -22.30 14.67 26.13
CA LYS A 14 -21.34 14.63 27.25
C LYS A 14 -20.85 13.20 27.51
N SER A 15 -21.74 12.21 27.47
CA SER A 15 -21.35 10.81 27.62
C SER A 15 -20.51 10.33 26.44
N TYR A 16 -20.81 10.78 25.22
CA TYR A 16 -19.98 10.54 24.05
C TYR A 16 -18.59 11.16 24.20
N ALA A 17 -18.50 12.43 24.59
CA ALA A 17 -17.21 13.10 24.82
C ALA A 17 -16.38 12.39 25.90
N ASN A 18 -17.01 12.00 27.01
CA ASN A 18 -16.33 11.24 28.08
C ASN A 18 -15.89 9.86 27.61
N LYS A 19 -16.70 9.17 26.78
CA LYS A 19 -16.35 7.88 26.20
C LYS A 19 -15.21 7.99 25.19
N GLN A 20 -15.16 9.06 24.39
CA GLN A 20 -14.05 9.33 23.48
C GLN A 20 -12.76 9.68 24.23
N ALA A 21 -12.85 10.48 25.30
CA ALA A 21 -11.70 10.80 26.16
C ALA A 21 -11.12 9.54 26.80
N LYS A 22 -11.96 8.62 27.28
CA LYS A 22 -11.55 7.34 27.87
C LYS A 22 -11.04 6.30 26.87
N LYS A 23 -11.33 6.42 25.57
CA LYS A 23 -10.82 5.46 24.57
C LYS A 23 -9.29 5.49 24.43
N PHE A 24 -8.69 6.65 24.68
CA PHE A 24 -7.25 6.86 24.53
C PHE A 24 -6.55 7.33 25.81
N GLY A 25 -7.32 7.74 26.84
CA GLY A 25 -6.78 8.06 28.16
C GLY A 25 -6.54 6.81 28.99
N THR A 26 -5.33 6.65 29.52
CA THR A 26 -5.00 5.62 30.52
C THR A 26 -5.25 6.18 31.93
N ASP A 27 -5.74 5.36 32.84
CA ASP A 27 -6.04 5.78 34.22
C ASP A 27 -4.76 6.06 35.03
N GLU A 28 -3.66 5.37 34.71
CA GLU A 28 -2.33 5.60 35.28
C GLU A 28 -1.24 5.58 34.20
N VAL A 29 -0.16 6.33 34.42
CA VAL A 29 1.04 6.35 33.55
C VAL A 29 2.24 6.02 34.41
N THR A 30 2.81 4.83 34.23
CA THR A 30 4.03 4.40 34.92
C THR A 30 5.26 4.76 34.08
N PHE A 31 6.25 5.42 34.70
CA PHE A 31 7.50 5.79 34.03
C PHE A 31 8.58 4.75 34.31
N ASP A 32 8.60 3.72 33.49
CA ASP A 32 9.69 2.75 33.51
C ASP A 32 10.93 3.29 32.77
N LYS A 33 12.09 3.24 33.43
CA LYS A 33 13.34 3.79 32.91
C LYS A 33 13.90 2.93 31.76
N ASP A 34 13.66 1.63 31.79
CA ASP A 34 14.15 0.70 30.78
C ASP A 34 13.36 0.88 29.47
N SER A 35 12.02 0.94 29.56
CA SER A 35 11.17 1.30 28.42
C SER A 35 11.54 2.66 27.80
N ARG A 36 11.92 3.64 28.63
CA ARG A 36 12.40 4.94 28.18
C ARG A 36 13.73 4.84 27.45
N LEU A 37 14.67 4.03 27.95
CA LEU A 37 15.97 3.78 27.32
C LEU A 37 15.79 3.11 25.95
N ASP A 38 14.93 2.09 25.87
CA ASP A 38 14.56 1.43 24.62
C ASP A 38 13.87 2.40 23.65
N PHE A 39 13.05 3.31 24.16
CA PHE A 39 12.47 4.36 23.34
C PHE A 39 13.54 5.36 22.86
N LEU A 40 14.52 5.73 23.68
CA LEU A 40 15.55 6.68 23.24
C LEU A 40 16.59 6.06 22.30
N THR A 41 16.89 4.77 22.42
CA THR A 41 17.93 4.12 21.59
C THR A 41 17.34 3.33 20.40
N GLY A 42 16.11 2.83 20.53
CA GLY A 42 15.43 1.97 19.56
C GLY A 42 14.80 2.69 18.36
N PHE A 43 15.35 3.82 17.90
CA PHE A 43 14.79 4.57 16.76
C PHE A 43 14.69 3.73 15.48
N HIS A 44 15.70 2.89 15.21
CA HIS A 44 15.69 1.99 14.07
C HIS A 44 14.58 0.93 14.21
N LYS A 45 14.46 0.30 15.39
CA LYS A 45 13.38 -0.66 15.70
C LYS A 45 12.00 -0.04 15.45
N ARG A 46 11.75 1.19 15.94
CA ARG A 46 10.48 1.90 15.68
C ARG A 46 10.27 2.27 14.22
N LYS A 47 11.32 2.67 13.50
CA LYS A 47 11.22 2.98 12.08
C LYS A 47 10.82 1.72 11.29
N VAL A 48 11.46 0.58 11.57
CA VAL A 48 11.11 -0.71 10.96
C VAL A 48 9.69 -1.13 11.33
N GLN A 49 9.29 -1.03 12.60
CA GLN A 49 7.92 -1.34 13.03
C GLN A 49 6.88 -0.47 12.32
N ARG A 50 7.14 0.84 12.14
CA ARG A 50 6.23 1.71 11.37
C ARG A 50 6.13 1.30 9.90
N GLN A 51 7.24 0.92 9.28
CA GLN A 51 7.24 0.41 7.91
C GLN A 51 6.45 -0.89 7.79
N LYS A 52 6.68 -1.84 8.69
CA LYS A 52 5.93 -3.11 8.74
C LYS A 52 4.44 -2.88 8.94
N LYS A 53 4.05 -2.06 9.91
CA LYS A 53 2.65 -1.70 10.16
C LYS A 53 1.98 -1.06 8.95
N ALA A 54 2.69 -0.19 8.23
CA ALA A 54 2.17 0.41 7.00
C ALA A 54 1.99 -0.63 5.88
N GLN A 55 2.94 -1.58 5.75
CA GLN A 55 2.82 -2.69 4.80
C GLN A 55 1.66 -3.62 5.16
N GLU A 56 1.51 -3.98 6.43
CA GLU A 56 0.40 -4.81 6.93
C GLU A 56 -0.95 -4.15 6.68
N PHE A 57 -1.08 -2.86 7.00
CA PHE A 57 -2.30 -2.11 6.75
C PHE A 57 -2.66 -2.11 5.25
N ASN A 58 -1.69 -1.85 4.36
CA ASN A 58 -1.95 -1.88 2.92
C ASN A 58 -2.38 -3.28 2.44
N LYS A 59 -1.72 -4.34 2.93
CA LYS A 59 -2.10 -5.73 2.62
C LYS A 59 -3.52 -6.07 3.09
N GLU A 60 -3.91 -5.59 4.28
CA GLU A 60 -5.28 -5.77 4.79
C GLU A 60 -6.30 -5.04 3.91
N GLN A 61 -6.01 -3.78 3.53
CA GLN A 61 -6.89 -3.02 2.63
C GLN A 61 -7.01 -3.68 1.25
N GLU A 62 -5.91 -4.15 0.66
CA GLU A 62 -5.93 -4.88 -0.61
C GLU A 62 -6.73 -6.19 -0.51
N ARG A 63 -6.59 -6.93 0.60
CA ARG A 63 -7.38 -8.14 0.84
C ARG A 63 -8.87 -7.82 0.91
N LEU A 64 -9.25 -6.77 1.64
CA LEU A 64 -10.65 -6.34 1.75
C LEU A 64 -11.20 -5.90 0.40
N ALA A 65 -10.44 -5.09 -0.35
CA ALA A 65 -10.82 -4.65 -1.70
C ALA A 65 -11.03 -5.85 -2.65
N LYS A 66 -10.14 -6.84 -2.64
CA LYS A 66 -10.27 -8.05 -3.45
C LYS A 66 -11.50 -8.89 -3.08
N ILE A 67 -11.85 -8.95 -1.80
CA ILE A 67 -13.08 -9.63 -1.35
C ILE A 67 -14.32 -8.88 -1.84
N GLU A 68 -14.33 -7.55 -1.73
CA GLU A 68 -15.42 -6.71 -2.23
C GLU A 68 -15.58 -6.80 -3.75
N GLU A 69 -14.48 -6.79 -4.50
CA GLU A 69 -14.49 -6.99 -5.96
C GLU A 69 -15.07 -8.34 -6.33
N ARG A 70 -14.61 -9.43 -5.68
CA ARG A 70 -15.16 -10.77 -5.90
C ARG A 70 -16.66 -10.82 -5.60
N LYS A 71 -17.11 -10.19 -4.52
CA LYS A 71 -18.53 -10.10 -4.17
C LYS A 71 -19.31 -9.35 -5.26
N LYS A 72 -18.81 -8.19 -5.71
CA LYS A 72 -19.41 -7.41 -6.80
C LYS A 72 -19.51 -8.21 -8.10
N THR A 73 -18.46 -8.93 -8.50
CA THR A 73 -18.50 -9.79 -9.70
C THR A 73 -19.54 -10.91 -9.58
N ARG A 74 -19.65 -11.56 -8.41
CA ARG A 74 -20.68 -12.58 -8.19
C ARG A 74 -22.09 -11.99 -8.25
N ASP A 75 -22.30 -10.85 -7.60
CA ASP A 75 -23.60 -10.17 -7.61
C ASP A 75 -23.98 -9.69 -9.02
N GLN A 76 -23.00 -9.22 -9.81
CA GLN A 76 -23.19 -8.87 -11.22
C GLN A 76 -23.57 -10.09 -12.06
N ARG A 77 -22.84 -11.20 -11.95
CA ARG A 77 -23.17 -12.44 -12.66
C ARG A 77 -24.54 -12.98 -12.29
N LYS A 78 -24.93 -12.91 -11.00
CA LYS A 78 -26.26 -13.32 -10.55
C LYS A 78 -27.35 -12.47 -11.20
N LYS A 79 -27.18 -11.14 -11.22
CA LYS A 79 -28.11 -10.22 -11.88
C LYS A 79 -28.20 -10.44 -13.39
N GLU A 80 -27.06 -10.64 -14.06
CA GLU A 80 -27.03 -10.95 -15.49
C GLU A 80 -27.75 -12.25 -15.80
N ALA A 81 -27.58 -13.29 -14.97
CA ALA A 81 -28.30 -14.56 -15.12
C ALA A 81 -29.82 -14.39 -14.89
N GLU A 82 -30.23 -13.64 -13.86
CA GLU A 82 -31.65 -13.32 -13.61
C GLU A 82 -32.28 -12.53 -14.78
N GLU A 83 -31.56 -11.55 -15.34
CA GLU A 83 -32.01 -10.80 -16.50
C GLU A 83 -32.10 -11.66 -17.76
N GLN A 84 -31.14 -12.57 -17.98
CA GLN A 84 -31.17 -13.52 -19.09
C GLN A 84 -32.36 -14.48 -18.96
N LEU A 85 -32.60 -15.04 -17.77
CA LEU A 85 -33.76 -15.88 -17.50
C LEU A 85 -35.07 -15.13 -17.70
N ARG A 86 -35.15 -13.87 -17.26
CA ARG A 86 -36.31 -13.02 -17.48
C ARG A 86 -36.56 -12.77 -18.98
N LYS A 87 -35.53 -12.39 -19.73
CA LYS A 87 -35.62 -12.20 -21.20
C LYS A 87 -35.99 -13.49 -21.91
N PHE A 88 -35.47 -14.64 -21.48
CA PHE A 88 -35.82 -15.95 -22.01
C PHE A 88 -37.30 -16.26 -21.77
N LYS A 89 -37.79 -16.09 -20.53
CA LYS A 89 -39.22 -16.26 -20.18
C LYS A 89 -40.11 -15.32 -21.01
N GLU A 90 -39.73 -14.05 -21.18
CA GLU A 90 -40.45 -13.08 -22.02
C GLU A 90 -40.49 -13.54 -23.49
N SER A 91 -39.36 -13.96 -24.07
CA SER A 91 -39.31 -14.45 -25.45
C SER A 91 -40.12 -15.73 -25.68
N MET A 92 -40.13 -16.66 -24.71
CA MET A 92 -40.90 -17.89 -24.78
C MET A 92 -42.41 -17.63 -24.72
N LYS A 93 -42.81 -16.60 -23.96
CA LYS A 93 -44.19 -16.10 -23.91
C LYS A 93 -44.63 -15.49 -25.24
N ASP A 94 -43.76 -14.72 -25.90
CA ASP A 94 -44.05 -14.10 -27.20
C ASP A 94 -44.16 -15.11 -28.35
N VAL A 95 -43.44 -16.23 -28.27
CA VAL A 95 -43.49 -17.33 -29.27
C VAL A 95 -44.71 -18.24 -29.10
N GLY A 96 -45.49 -18.08 -28.02
CA GLY A 96 -46.78 -18.77 -27.83
C GLY A 96 -46.70 -20.23 -27.35
N ASP A 97 -45.50 -20.72 -27.00
CA ASP A 97 -45.26 -22.09 -26.49
C ASP A 97 -45.28 -22.18 -24.95
N TYR A 98 -45.69 -21.09 -24.27
CA TYR A 98 -45.73 -21.04 -22.81
C TYR A 98 -47.02 -21.67 -22.27
N ILE A 99 -47.04 -23.01 -22.16
CA ILE A 99 -47.99 -23.75 -21.32
C ILE A 99 -47.47 -23.66 -19.88
N GLY A 100 -48.09 -22.77 -19.09
CA GLY A 100 -47.64 -22.43 -17.75
C GLY A 100 -47.61 -23.60 -16.77
N SER A 101 -46.54 -23.64 -15.98
CA SER A 101 -46.60 -24.12 -14.59
C SER A 101 -46.20 -22.93 -13.71
N ASP A 102 -47.20 -22.30 -13.11
CA ASP A 102 -47.12 -21.07 -12.30
C ASP A 102 -46.79 -21.40 -10.83
N ASN A 103 -45.98 -22.43 -10.57
CA ASN A 103 -45.76 -23.00 -9.23
C ASN A 103 -44.34 -23.57 -9.04
N ASP A 104 -43.30 -22.81 -9.39
CA ASP A 104 -41.92 -23.16 -9.03
C ASP A 104 -41.17 -21.91 -8.57
N ASP A 105 -41.62 -21.33 -7.47
CA ASP A 105 -40.90 -20.27 -6.74
C ASP A 105 -40.04 -20.86 -5.59
N ASP A 106 -39.92 -22.19 -5.49
CA ASP A 106 -39.35 -22.88 -4.31
C ASP A 106 -38.10 -23.77 -4.58
N ILE A 107 -37.44 -23.67 -5.74
CA ILE A 107 -36.26 -24.54 -6.04
C ILE A 107 -35.06 -23.76 -6.56
N ILE A 108 -34.60 -22.71 -5.87
CA ILE A 108 -33.21 -22.22 -6.03
C ILE A 108 -32.68 -21.65 -4.71
N ASP A 109 -32.56 -22.46 -3.66
CA ASP A 109 -31.79 -22.06 -2.46
C ASP A 109 -30.92 -23.18 -1.87
N GLN A 110 -30.57 -24.19 -2.67
CA GLN A 110 -29.71 -25.29 -2.21
C GLN A 110 -28.55 -25.55 -3.18
N ALA A 111 -27.66 -24.56 -3.30
CA ALA A 111 -26.33 -24.76 -3.88
C ALA A 111 -25.33 -23.77 -3.25
N SER A 112 -25.20 -23.80 -1.92
CA SER A 112 -24.13 -23.06 -1.23
C SER A 112 -23.64 -23.80 0.01
N SER A 113 -23.19 -25.04 -0.14
CA SER A 113 -22.34 -25.67 0.87
C SER A 113 -21.71 -26.94 0.34
N SER A 114 -20.57 -26.84 -0.36
CA SER A 114 -19.42 -27.75 -0.23
C SER A 114 -18.34 -27.38 -1.26
N ASP A 115 -17.74 -26.19 -1.13
CA ASP A 115 -16.39 -25.98 -1.67
C ASP A 115 -15.43 -26.25 -0.52
N GLU A 116 -15.17 -27.53 -0.32
CA GLU A 116 -14.01 -28.00 0.40
C GLU A 116 -12.79 -27.41 -0.32
N ALA A 117 -12.02 -26.61 0.42
CA ALA A 117 -10.86 -25.94 -0.10
C ALA A 117 -9.81 -26.98 -0.53
N GLU A 118 -9.88 -27.40 -1.80
CA GLU A 118 -8.72 -27.95 -2.49
C GLU A 118 -7.67 -26.85 -2.54
N SER A 119 -6.82 -26.85 -1.52
CA SER A 119 -5.60 -26.07 -1.44
C SER A 119 -4.78 -26.42 -2.67
N TRP A 120 -4.71 -25.49 -3.62
CA TRP A 120 -3.82 -25.55 -4.78
C TRP A 120 -2.42 -25.94 -4.30
N ASP A 121 -2.06 -27.21 -4.52
CA ASP A 121 -0.73 -27.73 -4.25
C ASP A 121 0.15 -27.24 -5.40
N GLY A 122 1.18 -26.46 -5.08
CA GLY A 122 2.04 -25.84 -6.08
C GLY A 122 2.64 -26.87 -7.02
N PHE A 123 3.10 -26.42 -8.19
CA PHE A 123 3.80 -27.28 -9.15
C PHE A 123 4.81 -28.17 -8.41
N THR A 124 4.60 -29.48 -8.49
CA THR A 124 5.61 -30.45 -8.10
C THR A 124 6.82 -30.20 -8.98
N ASP A 125 7.93 -29.82 -8.35
CA ASP A 125 9.24 -29.71 -8.98
C ASP A 125 9.70 -31.15 -9.25
N ASP A 126 9.11 -31.76 -10.28
CA ASP A 126 9.67 -32.97 -10.88
C ASP A 126 11.02 -32.55 -11.44
N GLU A 127 12.07 -32.94 -10.70
CA GLU A 127 13.47 -32.82 -11.07
C GLU A 127 13.71 -33.48 -12.42
N GLU A 128 13.45 -32.76 -13.51
CA GLU A 128 13.95 -33.10 -14.82
C GLU A 128 15.44 -32.72 -14.87
N ASP A 129 16.25 -33.69 -14.46
CA ASP A 129 17.61 -34.01 -14.87
C ASP A 129 18.09 -33.25 -16.13
N GLY A 130 18.54 -32.02 -15.92
CA GLY A 130 18.85 -31.09 -17.00
C GLY A 130 20.21 -30.41 -16.93
N SER A 131 21.23 -30.97 -16.26
CA SER A 131 22.65 -30.51 -16.33
C SER A 131 22.95 -29.01 -16.05
N VAL A 132 22.01 -28.24 -15.51
CA VAL A 132 22.23 -26.82 -15.22
C VAL A 132 23.03 -26.71 -13.93
N LYS A 133 24.32 -26.37 -14.06
CA LYS A 133 25.19 -26.11 -12.90
C LYS A 133 24.57 -24.97 -12.08
N PRO A 134 24.43 -25.11 -10.74
CA PRO A 134 23.89 -24.05 -9.90
C PRO A 134 24.73 -22.79 -10.05
N ILE A 135 24.07 -21.63 -9.99
CA ILE A 135 24.69 -20.30 -10.17
C ILE A 135 25.86 -20.09 -9.19
N LEU A 136 25.81 -20.73 -8.04
CA LEU A 136 26.80 -20.65 -6.98
C LEU A 136 27.76 -21.84 -7.06
N LYS A 137 29.01 -21.58 -7.48
CA LYS A 137 30.10 -22.55 -7.36
C LYS A 137 30.61 -22.50 -5.91
N LYS A 138 30.29 -23.50 -5.12
CA LYS A 138 30.83 -23.64 -3.75
C LYS A 138 32.26 -24.14 -3.84
N THR A 139 33.20 -23.38 -3.28
CA THR A 139 34.59 -23.82 -3.10
C THR A 139 34.89 -23.81 -1.61
N GLU A 140 35.02 -24.99 -1.01
CA GLU A 140 35.37 -25.14 0.41
C GLU A 140 36.90 -25.08 0.55
N GLN A 141 37.39 -24.22 1.45
CA GLN A 141 38.77 -24.24 1.90
C GLN A 141 38.82 -24.82 3.31
N ILE A 142 39.55 -25.93 3.46
CA ILE A 142 39.73 -26.61 4.75
C ILE A 142 41.06 -26.13 5.32
N TYR A 143 41.02 -25.48 6.49
CA TYR A 143 42.20 -25.12 7.26
C TYR A 143 42.55 -26.22 8.28
N GLU A 144 43.81 -26.29 8.71
CA GLU A 144 44.34 -27.36 9.58
C GLU A 144 43.63 -27.46 10.95
N ASP A 145 42.99 -26.38 11.42
CA ASP A 145 42.30 -26.29 12.72
C ASP A 145 40.78 -26.57 12.66
N GLU A 146 40.30 -27.33 11.67
CA GLU A 146 38.87 -27.72 11.50
C GLU A 146 37.88 -26.53 11.40
N THR A 147 38.36 -25.35 11.03
CA THR A 147 37.51 -24.17 10.80
C THR A 147 37.10 -24.08 9.32
N HIS A 148 35.80 -23.92 9.08
CA HIS A 148 35.22 -23.81 7.74
C HIS A 148 34.80 -22.36 7.47
N VAL A 149 35.23 -21.81 6.33
CA VAL A 149 34.83 -20.47 5.86
C VAL A 149 34.25 -20.60 4.47
N ASP A 150 32.95 -20.31 4.36
CA ASP A 150 32.24 -20.26 3.09
C ASP A 150 32.45 -18.89 2.45
N ILE A 151 33.15 -18.85 1.31
CA ILE A 151 33.42 -17.61 0.56
C ILE A 151 32.59 -17.65 -0.73
N GLU A 152 31.69 -16.67 -0.89
CA GLU A 152 30.89 -16.46 -2.10
C GLU A 152 31.54 -15.37 -2.99
N PRO A 153 32.27 -15.72 -4.06
CA PRO A 153 32.79 -14.73 -4.99
C PRO A 153 31.67 -14.21 -5.91
N LEU A 154 31.34 -12.93 -5.78
CA LEU A 154 30.39 -12.23 -6.66
C LEU A 154 31.06 -11.85 -7.99
N GLU A 155 31.29 -12.84 -8.87
CA GLU A 155 31.71 -12.55 -10.24
C GLU A 155 30.51 -12.06 -11.07
N PRO A 156 30.66 -10.99 -11.88
CA PRO A 156 29.61 -10.56 -12.81
C PRO A 156 29.37 -11.69 -13.82
N ASN A 157 28.18 -12.28 -13.76
CA ASN A 157 27.83 -13.45 -14.56
C ASN A 157 27.80 -13.08 -16.05
N ASP A 158 28.73 -13.58 -16.87
CA ASP A 158 28.79 -13.32 -18.31
C ASP A 158 27.50 -13.74 -19.07
N ASN A 159 26.60 -14.47 -18.40
CA ASN A 159 25.36 -15.01 -18.96
C ASN A 159 24.13 -14.09 -18.86
N PHE A 160 24.31 -12.78 -18.68
CA PHE A 160 23.20 -11.83 -18.53
C PHE A 160 22.18 -11.87 -19.69
N GLU A 161 22.64 -12.07 -20.93
CA GLU A 161 21.74 -12.17 -22.09
C GLU A 161 20.86 -13.43 -22.06
N TYR A 162 21.42 -14.55 -21.61
CA TYR A 162 20.71 -15.81 -21.49
C TYR A 162 19.64 -15.73 -20.39
N LEU A 163 20.02 -15.19 -19.22
CA LEU A 163 19.09 -14.96 -18.12
C LEU A 163 17.98 -13.97 -18.49
N ALA A 164 18.31 -12.92 -19.26
CA ALA A 164 17.30 -11.98 -19.73
C ALA A 164 16.31 -12.64 -20.71
N LYS A 165 16.78 -13.53 -21.60
CA LYS A 165 15.90 -14.30 -22.49
C LYS A 165 14.96 -15.24 -21.74
N ILE A 166 15.47 -15.97 -20.73
CA ILE A 166 14.66 -16.82 -19.85
C ILE A 166 13.57 -16.02 -19.14
N ASN A 167 13.92 -14.82 -18.66
CA ASN A 167 12.99 -13.94 -17.96
C ASN A 167 12.15 -13.07 -18.91
N ASN A 168 12.20 -13.34 -20.22
CA ASN A 168 11.50 -12.59 -21.27
C ASN A 168 11.75 -11.07 -21.23
N VAL A 169 12.94 -10.65 -20.79
CA VAL A 169 13.38 -9.25 -20.67
C VAL A 169 14.18 -8.84 -21.90
N LYS A 170 13.74 -7.77 -22.57
CA LYS A 170 14.45 -7.21 -23.74
C LYS A 170 15.52 -6.21 -23.30
N LEU A 171 16.77 -6.65 -23.24
CA LEU A 171 17.91 -5.81 -22.84
C LEU A 171 18.12 -4.58 -23.74
N GLU A 172 17.84 -4.69 -25.04
CA GLU A 172 17.94 -3.57 -26.00
C GLU A 172 17.05 -2.37 -25.63
N GLN A 173 15.91 -2.65 -24.99
CA GLN A 173 14.94 -1.63 -24.60
C GLN A 173 15.19 -1.09 -23.19
N SER A 174 16.09 -1.72 -22.41
CA SER A 174 16.36 -1.36 -21.01
C SER A 174 16.74 0.12 -20.85
N LYS A 175 17.61 0.63 -21.73
CA LYS A 175 18.05 2.04 -21.72
C LYS A 175 16.89 3.00 -22.01
N LYS A 176 16.05 2.66 -23.01
CA LYS A 176 14.87 3.47 -23.36
C LYS A 176 13.86 3.53 -22.20
N VAL A 177 13.57 2.39 -21.58
CA VAL A 177 12.69 2.32 -20.40
C VAL A 177 13.26 3.12 -19.23
N LEU A 178 14.58 3.05 -19.01
CA LEU A 178 15.25 3.82 -17.98
C LEU A 178 15.12 5.32 -18.24
N ASP A 179 15.39 5.78 -19.45
CA ASP A 179 15.28 7.19 -19.83
C ASP A 179 13.85 7.72 -19.70
N GLU A 180 12.85 6.97 -20.15
CA GLU A 180 11.42 7.30 -19.98
C GLU A 180 11.01 7.41 -18.51
N SER A 181 11.53 6.51 -17.67
CA SER A 181 11.26 6.52 -16.23
C SER A 181 11.86 7.76 -15.56
N ILE A 182 13.08 8.14 -15.96
CA ILE A 182 13.77 9.33 -15.46
C ILE A 182 13.02 10.59 -15.90
N GLU A 183 12.55 10.66 -17.14
CA GLU A 183 11.75 11.79 -17.62
C GLU A 183 10.41 11.91 -16.89
N ARG A 184 9.72 10.79 -16.66
CA ARG A 184 8.46 10.76 -15.91
C ARG A 184 8.67 11.24 -14.48
N ALA A 185 9.73 10.77 -13.82
CA ALA A 185 10.11 11.20 -12.48
C ALA A 185 10.45 12.70 -12.43
N LYS A 186 11.20 13.23 -13.41
CA LYS A 186 11.48 14.67 -13.54
C LYS A 186 10.21 15.49 -13.73
N LYS A 187 9.29 15.07 -14.62
CA LYS A 187 8.01 15.74 -14.85
C LYS A 187 7.15 15.75 -13.58
N TYR A 188 7.15 14.65 -12.83
CA TYR A 188 6.42 14.55 -11.56
C TYR A 188 7.04 15.42 -10.46
N ALA A 189 8.37 15.46 -10.35
CA ALA A 189 9.08 16.35 -9.44
C ALA A 189 8.78 17.83 -9.75
N LYS A 190 8.72 18.19 -11.04
CA LYS A 190 8.27 19.50 -11.52
C LYS A 190 6.83 19.82 -11.13
N PHE A 191 5.93 18.86 -11.33
CA PHE A 191 4.52 19.00 -10.98
C PHE A 191 4.31 19.21 -9.47
N LEU A 192 5.09 18.51 -8.64
CA LEU A 192 5.10 18.68 -7.19
C LEU A 192 5.86 19.93 -6.71
N GLY A 193 6.46 20.71 -7.61
CA GLY A 193 7.24 21.89 -7.26
C GLY A 193 8.53 21.60 -6.48
N MET A 194 9.03 20.36 -6.54
CA MET A 194 10.25 19.92 -5.85
C MET A 194 11.53 20.19 -6.64
N ASP A 195 11.40 20.65 -7.89
CA ASP A 195 12.54 20.97 -8.77
C ASP A 195 13.37 22.17 -8.29
N GLU A 196 12.76 23.13 -7.57
CA GLU A 196 13.51 24.23 -6.99
C GLU A 196 14.18 23.78 -5.70
N LYS A 197 15.52 23.62 -5.73
CA LYS A 197 16.32 23.50 -4.51
C LYS A 197 15.90 24.61 -3.54
N PRO A 198 15.61 24.30 -2.27
CA PRO A 198 15.08 25.28 -1.34
C PRO A 198 16.05 26.47 -1.24
N LYS A 199 15.59 27.65 -1.69
CA LYS A 199 16.38 28.88 -1.63
C LYS A 199 16.76 29.11 -0.16
N LYS A 200 18.07 29.13 0.13
CA LYS A 200 18.57 29.38 1.49
C LYS A 200 17.95 30.68 1.98
N LYS A 201 17.13 30.62 3.05
CA LYS A 201 16.55 31.81 3.67
C LYS A 201 17.70 32.75 4.01
N LYS A 202 17.66 33.98 3.49
CA LYS A 202 18.65 35.00 3.86
C LYS A 202 18.54 35.17 5.37
N LYS A 203 19.63 34.90 6.10
CA LYS A 203 19.69 35.21 7.53
C LYS A 203 19.32 36.68 7.69
N PHE A 204 18.55 37.03 8.72
CA PHE A 204 18.33 38.43 9.07
C PHE A 204 19.72 39.08 9.16
N ARG A 205 20.01 39.99 8.24
CA ARG A 205 21.21 40.81 8.28
C ARG A 205 20.72 42.19 8.63
N TYR A 206 21.36 42.82 9.62
CA TYR A 206 21.15 44.23 9.84
C TYR A 206 21.40 44.97 8.53
N LEU A 207 20.56 45.97 8.25
CA LEU A 207 20.76 46.87 7.12
C LEU A 207 22.21 47.36 7.14
N THR A 208 22.88 47.23 6.00
CA THR A 208 24.23 47.76 5.81
C THR A 208 24.21 49.27 6.06
N LYS A 209 25.36 49.87 6.39
CA LYS A 209 25.46 51.32 6.65
C LYS A 209 24.88 52.16 5.50
N ALA A 210 25.07 51.69 4.26
CA ALA A 210 24.52 52.33 3.06
C ALA A 210 22.97 52.24 3.00
N GLU A 211 22.40 51.04 3.20
CA GLU A 211 20.95 50.82 3.19
C GLU A 211 20.25 51.57 4.33
N ARG A 212 20.86 51.60 5.52
CA ARG A 212 20.36 52.36 6.67
C ARG A 212 20.30 53.86 6.38
N ARG A 213 21.34 54.40 5.75
CA ARG A 213 21.40 55.81 5.34
C ARG A 213 20.34 56.15 4.29
N GLN A 214 20.07 55.24 3.36
CA GLN A 214 19.00 55.42 2.37
C GLN A 214 17.61 55.37 3.01
N ASN A 215 17.37 54.44 3.94
CA ASN A 215 16.11 54.38 4.67
C ASN A 215 15.88 55.63 5.55
N GLN A 216 16.93 56.14 6.19
CA GLN A 216 16.86 57.37 6.97
C GLN A 216 16.56 58.57 6.06
N ARG A 217 17.23 58.68 4.90
CA ARG A 217 16.89 59.70 3.88
C ARG A 217 15.44 59.62 3.43
N LYS A 218 14.90 58.42 3.18
CA LYS A 218 13.49 58.23 2.80
C LYS A 218 12.53 58.61 3.92
N ALA A 219 12.85 58.26 5.17
CA ALA A 219 12.06 58.63 6.33
C ALA A 219 12.05 60.16 6.55
N ASP A 220 13.21 60.80 6.45
CA ASP A 220 13.35 62.25 6.57
C ASP A 220 12.63 62.98 5.42
N ALA A 221 12.71 62.46 4.19
CA ALA A 221 11.95 62.99 3.06
C ALA A 221 10.43 62.88 3.25
N ASN A 222 9.95 61.74 3.75
CA ASN A 222 8.53 61.56 4.08
C ASN A 222 8.09 62.46 5.24
N LYS A 223 8.96 62.69 6.23
CA LYS A 223 8.70 63.61 7.35
C LYS A 223 8.62 65.07 6.89
N ARG A 224 9.39 65.44 5.86
CA ARG A 224 9.35 66.78 5.24
C ARG A 224 8.19 66.97 4.27
N ARG A 225 7.56 65.87 3.81
CA ARG A 225 6.39 65.91 2.93
C ARG A 225 5.07 66.05 3.72
N ARG A 226 5.14 66.03 5.05
CA ARG A 226 4.04 66.26 5.98
C ARG A 226 4.25 67.60 6.66
#